data_AF-A0A3E3EFL8-F1
#
_entry.id   AF-A0A3E3EFL8-F1
#
_cell.length_a   1.000
_cell.length_b   1.000
_cell.length_c   1.000
_cell.angle_alpha   90.00
_cell.angle_beta   90.00
_cell.angle_gamma   90.00
#
_symmetry.space_group_name_H-M   'P 1'
#
loop_
_entity.id
_entity.type
_entity.pdbx_description
1 polymer ?
#
loop_
_entity_poly.entity_id
_entity_poly.type
_entity_poly.pdbx_seq_one_letter_code
_entity_poly.pdbx_strand_id
1 'polypeptide(L)' 'MNKKIISLLALFGFNQTDYANHMSMSKSSLSNKMKRGSYTAKDLIELAEMTGNRLAIVDENDKVIIEFSKEDL' A
#
# COMPACT_ATOMS: atom_id res chain seq x y z
N MET A 1 -3.14 -5.92 9.68
CA MET A 1 -2.71 -5.21 8.46
C MET A 1 -3.55 -5.55 7.24
N ASN A 2 -3.62 -6.81 6.80
CA ASN A 2 -4.24 -7.23 5.54
C ASN A 2 -5.66 -6.71 5.28
N LYS A 3 -6.55 -6.82 6.27
CA LYS A 3 -7.93 -6.31 6.15
C LYS A 3 -7.93 -4.81 5.85
N LYS A 4 -7.04 -4.03 6.49
CA LYS A 4 -6.92 -2.58 6.25
C LYS A 4 -6.45 -2.28 4.82
N ILE A 5 -5.49 -3.03 4.28
CA ILE A 5 -4.99 -2.84 2.90
C ILE A 5 -6.10 -3.12 1.88
N ILE A 6 -6.81 -4.24 2.03
CA ILE A 6 -7.92 -4.59 1.12
C ILE A 6 -9.07 -3.61 1.26
N SER A 7 -9.42 -3.20 2.47
CA SER A 7 -10.45 -2.18 2.70
C SER A 7 -10.05 -0.84 2.07
N LEU A 8 -8.79 -0.43 2.18
CA LEU A 8 -8.30 0.79 1.54
C LEU A 8 -8.45 0.70 0.02
N LEU A 9 -7.96 -0.38 -0.60
CA LEU A 9 -8.12 -0.59 -2.05
C LEU A 9 -9.60 -0.50 -2.46
N ALA A 10 -10.48 -1.17 -1.72
CA ALA A 10 -11.91 -1.18 -2.01
C ALA A 10 -12.57 0.21 -1.89
N LEU A 11 -12.11 1.05 -0.96
CA LEU A 11 -12.59 2.44 -0.83
C LEU A 11 -12.29 3.27 -2.09
N PHE A 12 -11.20 2.95 -2.80
CA PHE A 12 -10.78 3.61 -4.05
C PHE A 12 -11.19 2.83 -5.30
N GLY A 13 -12.04 1.80 -5.18
CA GLY A 13 -12.57 1.05 -6.32
C GLY A 13 -11.65 -0.05 -6.85
N PHE A 14 -10.59 -0.40 -6.13
CA PHE A 14 -9.64 -1.44 -6.51
C PHE A 14 -9.88 -2.75 -5.76
N ASN A 15 -9.58 -3.86 -6.43
CA ASN A 15 -9.59 -5.18 -5.83
C ASN A 15 -8.16 -5.74 -5.69
N GLN A 16 -8.03 -6.88 -5.01
CA GLN A 16 -6.72 -7.52 -4.77
C GLN A 16 -5.98 -7.91 -6.06
N THR A 17 -6.71 -8.24 -7.12
CA THR A 17 -6.13 -8.57 -8.43
C THR A 17 -5.52 -7.33 -9.08
N ASP A 18 -6.20 -6.20 -9.01
CA ASP A 18 -5.69 -4.92 -9.53
C ASP A 18 -4.38 -4.54 -8.82
N TYR A 19 -4.34 -4.71 -7.50
CA TYR A 19 -3.13 -4.46 -6.72
C TYR A 19 -2.00 -5.43 -7.05
N ALA A 20 -2.29 -6.71 -7.26
CA ALA A 20 -1.29 -7.68 -7.72
C ALA A 20 -0.70 -7.27 -9.09
N ASN A 21 -1.55 -6.85 -10.02
CA ASN A 21 -1.13 -6.38 -11.33
C ASN A 21 -0.27 -5.11 -11.23
N HIS A 22 -0.68 -4.14 -10.42
CA HIS A 22 0.08 -2.92 -10.16
C HIS A 22 1.48 -3.24 -9.61
N MET A 23 1.55 -4.18 -8.68
CA MET A 23 2.79 -4.66 -8.07
C MET A 23 3.59 -5.63 -8.96
N SER A 24 3.17 -5.85 -10.21
CA SER A 24 3.78 -6.81 -11.15
C SER A 24 3.98 -8.22 -10.56
N MET A 25 3.01 -8.69 -9.78
CA MET A 25 3.06 -10.01 -9.12
C MET A 25 1.78 -10.81 -9.34
N SER A 26 1.88 -12.13 -9.25
CA SER A 26 0.69 -12.99 -9.30
C SER A 26 -0.19 -12.78 -8.06
N LYS A 27 -1.50 -12.96 -8.23
CA LYS A 27 -2.48 -12.92 -7.12
C LYS A 27 -2.15 -13.91 -5.99
N SER A 28 -1.58 -15.07 -6.32
CA SER A 28 -1.15 -16.07 -5.34
C SER A 28 0.09 -15.61 -4.55
N SER A 29 1.08 -15.01 -5.23
CA SER A 29 2.25 -14.40 -4.57
C SER A 29 1.83 -13.29 -3.62
N LEU A 30 0.96 -12.38 -4.07
CA LEU A 30 0.39 -11.33 -3.23
C LEU A 30 -0.37 -11.92 -2.04
N SER A 31 -1.24 -12.90 -2.26
CA SER A 31 -2.00 -13.54 -1.17
C SER A 31 -1.09 -14.18 -0.12
N ASN A 32 0.00 -14.81 -0.53
CA ASN A 32 0.99 -15.38 0.40
C ASN A 32 1.74 -14.28 1.17
N LYS A 33 2.12 -13.20 0.49
CA LYS A 33 2.75 -12.03 1.12
C LYS A 33 1.83 -11.38 2.16
N MET A 34 0.57 -11.17 1.81
CA MET A 34 -0.46 -10.70 2.73
C MET A 34 -0.58 -11.66 3.92
N LYS A 35 -0.74 -12.97 3.71
CA LYS A 35 -0.84 -13.94 4.83
C LYS A 35 0.32 -13.85 5.83
N ARG A 36 1.55 -13.61 5.35
CA ARG A 36 2.72 -13.39 6.22
C ARG A 36 2.71 -12.05 6.97
N GLY A 37 1.87 -11.10 6.56
CA GLY A 37 1.75 -9.78 7.15
C GLY A 37 2.96 -8.87 6.92
N SER A 38 3.91 -9.29 6.08
CA SER A 38 5.13 -8.56 5.76
C SER A 38 4.87 -7.57 4.63
N TYR A 39 4.94 -6.28 4.93
CA TYR A 39 4.90 -5.18 3.96
C TYR A 39 6.17 -4.37 4.08
N THR A 40 6.84 -4.15 2.97
CA THR A 40 7.99 -3.25 2.87
C THR A 40 7.52 -1.81 2.69
N ALA A 41 8.41 -0.84 2.90
CA ALA A 41 8.12 0.57 2.58
C ALA A 41 7.67 0.71 1.12
N LYS A 42 8.34 0.03 0.18
CA LYS A 42 7.93 -0.04 -1.23
C LYS A 42 6.47 -0.47 -1.41
N ASP A 43 6.02 -1.52 -0.73
CA ASP A 43 4.62 -1.96 -0.87
C ASP A 43 3.63 -0.87 -0.44
N LEU A 44 3.97 -0.14 0.62
CA LEU A 44 3.11 0.93 1.15
C LEU A 44 3.13 2.16 0.25
N ILE A 45 4.26 2.47 -0.39
CA ILE A 45 4.39 3.55 -1.38
C ILE A 45 3.54 3.22 -2.61
N GLU A 46 3.67 2.03 -3.18
CA GLU A 46 2.89 1.60 -4.35
C GLU A 46 1.37 1.58 -4.03
N LEU A 47 0.99 1.15 -2.83
CA LEU A 47 -0.41 1.22 -2.38
C LEU A 47 -0.92 2.67 -2.31
N ALA A 48 -0.11 3.58 -1.77
CA ALA A 48 -0.46 4.99 -1.67
C ALA A 48 -0.65 5.57 -3.08
N GLU A 49 0.31 5.38 -3.98
CA GLU A 49 0.22 5.83 -5.37
C GLU A 49 -1.00 5.27 -6.10
N MET A 50 -1.23 3.95 -6.00
CA MET A 50 -2.38 3.30 -6.64
C MET A 50 -3.71 3.90 -6.18
N THR A 51 -3.78 4.34 -4.92
CA THR A 51 -4.98 4.95 -4.33
C THR A 51 -5.02 6.48 -4.47
N GLY A 52 -4.07 7.09 -5.18
CA GLY A 52 -3.98 8.54 -5.33
C GLY A 52 -3.61 9.29 -4.04
N ASN A 53 -2.98 8.59 -3.09
CA ASN A 53 -2.54 9.12 -1.80
C ASN A 53 -1.01 9.17 -1.72
N ARG A 54 -0.51 9.74 -0.62
CA ARG A 54 0.91 9.86 -0.30
C ARG A 54 1.19 9.08 0.97
N LEU A 55 2.30 8.36 1.03
CA LEU A 55 2.72 7.69 2.26
C LEU A 55 3.47 8.70 3.12
N ALA A 56 3.05 8.89 4.38
CA ALA A 56 3.67 9.86 5.26
C ALA A 56 3.64 9.41 6.73
N ILE A 57 4.60 9.89 7.52
CA ILE A 57 4.50 9.94 8.98
C ILE A 57 3.82 11.26 9.34
N VAL A 58 2.69 11.15 10.03
CA VAL A 58 1.91 12.26 10.54
C VAL A 58 2.00 12.24 12.07
N ASP A 59 2.27 13.38 12.69
CA ASP A 59 2.25 13.49 14.15
C ASP A 59 0.82 13.52 14.70
N GLU A 60 0.69 13.62 16.03
CA GLU A 60 -0.60 13.67 16.71
C GLU A 60 -1.43 14.94 16.41
N ASN A 61 -0.82 15.97 15.81
CA ASN A 61 -1.46 17.23 15.45
C ASN A 61 -1.76 17.32 13.95
N ASP A 62 -1.83 16.18 13.26
CA ASP A 62 -2.03 16.06 11.81
C ASP A 62 -0.95 16.73 10.95
N LYS A 63 0.23 17.01 11.52
CA LYS A 63 1.34 17.59 10.77
C LYS A 63 2.13 16.48 10.08
N VAL A 64 2.33 16.63 8.77
CA VAL A 64 3.23 15.77 7.99
C VAL A 64 4.68 16.04 8.42
N ILE A 65 5.34 15.03 8.96
CA ILE A 65 6.73 15.09 9.42
C ILE A 65 7.68 14.63 8.32
N ILE A 66 7.34 13.51 7.67
CA ILE A 66 8.09 12.91 6.56
C ILE A 66 7.08 12.37 5.56
N GLU A 67 7.36 12.60 4.29
CA GLU A 67 6.67 11.98 3.16
C GLU A 67 7.63 11.02 2.46
N PHE A 68 7.10 9.89 1.98
CA PHE A 68 7.86 8.88 1.26
C PHE A 68 7.42 8.83 -0.19
N SER A 69 8.39 8.63 -1.06
CA SER A 69 8.27 8.61 -2.51
C SER A 69 9.11 7.48 -3.11
N LYS A 70 8.92 7.19 -4.40
CA LYS A 70 9.73 6.17 -5.10
C LYS A 70 11.19 6.56 -5.21
N GLU A 71 11.48 7.85 -5.14
CA GLU A 71 12.83 8.41 -5.13
C GLU A 71 13.59 8.06 -3.84
N ASP A 72 12.90 7.64 -2.78
CA ASP A 72 13.49 7.22 -1.50
C ASP A 72 13.85 5.72 -1.43
N LEU A 73 13.58 4.96 -2.50
CA LEU A 73 13.75 3.49 -2.56
C LEU A 73 15.08 3.03 -3.18
#